data_AF-A0A179B525-F1
#
_entry.id   AF-A0A179B525-F1
#
_cell.length_a   1.000
_cell.length_b   1.000
_cell.length_c   1.000
_cell.angle_alpha   90.00
_cell.angle_beta   90.00
_cell.angle_gamma   90.00
#
_symmetry.space_group_name_H-M   'P 1'
#
loop_
_entity.id
_entity.type
_entity.pdbx_description
1 polymer ?
#
loop_
_entity_poly.entity_id
_entity_poly.type
_entity_poly.pdbx_seq_one_letter_code
_entity_poly.pdbx_strand_id
1 'polypeptide(L)'
;MPESDPIRVSSAEAPRFIRTLTDKHRRAGEHRRTAEPASETPIDSRMPTASGTPTDSGTPTDSTASRPTFVVAIDGKSGAGKTTLAGKLEKELCEEGIAAAAIEVESFIGGWNGLIDGVEAVASRILEPVRSRGSATARTWDWNRGAWADEVRIPQSGPVDVLILTGCGAASAPCRPFVDVSVWVELDEERRRERVARREGDPGRWWLMWAEQEDLLPRSGAPDVVVAD
;
A
#
# COMPACT_ATOMS: atom_id res chain seq x y z
N MET A 1 8.29 -7.57 -22.47
CA MET A 1 8.96 -8.55 -21.58
C MET A 1 7.92 -9.62 -21.29
N PRO A 2 8.19 -10.92 -21.48
CA PRO A 2 7.25 -11.94 -21.02
C PRO A 2 7.07 -11.75 -19.51
N GLU A 3 5.81 -11.68 -19.08
CA GLU A 3 5.44 -11.55 -17.68
C GLU A 3 5.98 -12.78 -16.95
N SER A 4 6.87 -12.58 -15.98
CA SER A 4 7.44 -13.68 -15.21
C SER A 4 6.35 -14.31 -14.36
N ASP A 5 6.29 -15.65 -14.34
CA ASP A 5 5.32 -16.37 -13.51
C ASP A 5 5.42 -15.95 -12.03
N PRO A 6 4.28 -15.81 -11.33
CA PRO A 6 4.27 -15.45 -9.92
C PRO A 6 4.99 -16.50 -9.07
N ILE A 7 5.74 -16.05 -8.06
CA ILE A 7 6.37 -16.96 -7.10
C ILE A 7 5.29 -17.50 -6.16
N ARG A 8 5.16 -18.82 -6.08
CA ARG A 8 4.21 -19.48 -5.17
C ARG A 8 4.87 -19.83 -3.84
N VAL A 9 4.20 -19.52 -2.73
CA VAL A 9 4.66 -19.82 -1.37
C VAL A 9 3.50 -20.31 -0.51
N SER A 10 3.79 -21.16 0.48
CA SER A 10 2.80 -21.60 1.48
C SER A 10 2.39 -20.46 2.40
N SER A 11 1.20 -20.53 3.01
CA SER A 11 0.77 -19.53 4.01
C SER A 11 1.70 -19.47 5.23
N ALA A 12 2.37 -20.58 5.54
CA ALA A 12 3.30 -20.67 6.66
C ALA A 12 4.61 -19.90 6.40
N GLU A 13 5.10 -19.93 5.16
CA GLU A 13 6.37 -19.30 4.77
C GLU A 13 6.20 -17.86 4.27
N ALA A 14 4.98 -17.50 3.86
CA ALA A 14 4.67 -16.21 3.24
C ALA A 14 5.19 -14.99 4.01
N PRO A 15 4.98 -14.83 5.34
CA PRO A 15 5.44 -13.64 6.06
C PRO A 15 6.95 -13.40 5.88
N ARG A 16 7.75 -14.42 6.20
CA ARG A 16 9.22 -14.38 6.10
C ARG A 16 9.70 -14.15 4.68
N PHE A 17 9.05 -14.80 3.71
CA PHE A 17 9.40 -14.65 2.30
C PHE A 17 9.15 -13.22 1.83
N ILE A 18 7.95 -12.68 2.07
CA ILE A 18 7.56 -11.33 1.65
C ILE A 18 8.42 -10.28 2.34
N ARG A 19 8.72 -10.43 3.63
CA ARG A 19 9.66 -9.56 4.37
C ARG A 19 11.04 -9.52 3.71
N THR A 20 11.59 -10.69 3.37
CA THR A 20 12.91 -10.80 2.73
C THR A 20 12.91 -10.17 1.33
N LEU A 21 11.85 -10.38 0.56
CA LEU A 21 11.66 -9.76 -0.75
C LEU A 21 11.56 -8.24 -0.65
N THR A 22 10.78 -7.76 0.32
CA THR A 22 10.58 -6.33 0.63
C THR A 22 11.91 -5.65 0.96
N ASP A 23 12.70 -6.20 1.89
CA ASP A 23 13.99 -5.61 2.24
C ASP A 23 14.97 -5.61 1.06
N LYS A 24 15.01 -6.69 0.28
CA LYS A 24 15.85 -6.79 -0.93
C LYS A 24 15.48 -5.70 -1.95
N HIS A 25 14.21 -5.55 -2.28
CA HIS A 25 13.73 -4.59 -3.28
C HIS A 25 13.90 -3.15 -2.79
N ARG A 26 13.60 -2.87 -1.52
CA ARG A 26 13.78 -1.56 -0.90
C ARG A 26 15.25 -1.13 -0.97
N ARG A 27 16.19 -2.00 -0.56
CA ARG A 27 17.63 -1.73 -0.67
C ARG A 27 18.07 -1.54 -2.11
N ALA A 28 17.61 -2.36 -3.06
CA ALA A 28 17.98 -2.20 -4.47
C ALA A 28 17.51 -0.86 -5.05
N GLY A 29 16.32 -0.38 -4.67
CA GLY A 29 15.83 0.95 -5.04
C GLY A 29 16.63 2.09 -4.42
N GLU A 30 17.12 1.93 -3.19
CA GLU A 30 18.02 2.89 -2.55
C GLU A 30 19.37 3.00 -3.29
N HIS A 31 19.98 1.87 -3.67
CA HIS A 31 21.25 1.86 -4.41
C HIS A 31 21.13 2.48 -5.80
N ARG A 32 19.99 2.31 -6.48
CA ARG A 32 19.76 2.94 -7.79
C ARG A 32 19.68 4.46 -7.69
N ARG A 33 19.04 4.99 -6.64
CA ARG A 33 18.91 6.43 -6.40
C ARG A 33 20.22 7.10 -6.00
N THR A 34 21.07 6.44 -5.22
CA THR A 34 22.39 6.97 -4.88
C THR A 34 23.38 6.93 -6.04
N ALA A 35 23.17 6.05 -7.03
CA ALA A 35 24.01 5.93 -8.21
C ALA A 35 23.64 6.87 -9.37
N GLU A 36 22.48 7.54 -9.31
CA GLU A 36 22.03 8.50 -10.32
C GLU A 36 22.47 9.91 -9.88
N PRO A 37 23.54 10.49 -10.45
CA PRO A 37 23.93 11.85 -10.10
C PRO A 37 22.83 12.80 -10.55
N ALA A 38 22.38 13.68 -9.64
CA ALA A 38 21.49 14.78 -9.97
C ALA A 38 22.11 15.56 -11.14
N SER A 39 21.49 15.46 -12.32
CA SER A 39 21.85 16.24 -13.48
C SER A 39 21.35 17.67 -13.27
N GLU A 40 21.99 18.40 -12.37
CA GLU A 40 21.86 19.84 -12.29
C GLU A 40 22.64 20.42 -13.47
N THR A 41 21.90 20.91 -14.46
CA THR A 41 22.48 21.72 -15.53
C THR A 41 22.62 23.14 -14.98
N PRO A 42 23.84 23.69 -14.78
CA PRO A 42 23.97 25.07 -14.36
C PRO A 42 23.70 25.97 -15.56
N ILE A 43 22.61 26.73 -15.51
CA ILE A 43 22.39 27.83 -16.46
C ILE A 43 23.19 29.03 -15.93
N ASP A 44 24.44 29.14 -16.37
CA ASP A 44 25.25 30.34 -16.17
C ASP A 44 24.78 31.44 -17.14
N SER A 45 24.37 32.59 -16.61
CA SER A 45 24.66 33.90 -17.21
C SER A 45 24.30 35.08 -16.30
N ARG A 46 25.36 35.79 -15.88
CA ARG A 46 25.47 37.24 -15.57
C ARG A 46 25.27 37.75 -14.13
N MET A 47 26.27 38.52 -13.72
CA MET A 47 26.36 39.49 -12.61
C MET A 47 27.21 40.69 -13.11
N PRO A 48 27.30 41.85 -12.40
CA PRO A 48 26.46 42.37 -11.31
C PRO A 48 26.11 43.87 -11.45
N THR A 49 25.25 44.41 -10.58
CA THR A 49 25.52 45.59 -9.71
C THR A 49 24.30 45.93 -8.85
N ALA A 50 24.42 45.86 -7.53
CA ALA A 50 24.12 46.96 -6.58
C ALA A 50 24.04 46.43 -5.13
N SER A 51 24.58 47.25 -4.23
CA SER A 51 24.78 47.02 -2.80
C SER A 51 23.50 46.79 -2.01
N GLY A 52 23.48 45.73 -1.20
CA GLY A 52 22.49 45.46 -0.17
C GLY A 52 23.06 44.47 0.84
N THR A 53 23.07 44.85 2.10
CA THR A 53 23.56 44.09 3.26
C THR A 53 22.77 42.77 3.39
N PRO A 54 23.41 41.59 3.53
CA PRO A 54 22.68 40.37 3.81
C PRO A 54 22.52 40.20 5.33
N THR A 55 21.28 40.30 5.80
CA THR A 55 20.88 39.74 7.09
C THR A 55 20.85 38.23 6.94
N ASP A 56 21.73 37.54 7.65
CA ASP A 56 21.80 36.09 7.75
C ASP A 56 20.58 35.56 8.53
N SER A 57 19.49 35.27 7.82
CA SER A 57 18.44 34.38 8.31
C SER A 57 18.65 33.02 7.68
N GLY A 58 19.55 32.25 8.29
CA GLY A 58 19.73 30.82 8.08
C GLY A 58 18.38 30.11 8.17
N THR A 59 17.79 29.85 7.01
CA THR A 59 16.68 28.92 6.88
C THR A 59 17.29 27.54 7.05
N PRO A 60 16.85 26.69 8.00
CA PRO A 60 17.25 25.31 7.97
C PRO A 60 16.61 24.70 6.73
N THR A 61 17.37 24.61 5.63
CA THR A 61 17.12 23.65 4.57
C THR A 61 17.33 22.26 5.17
N ASP A 62 16.36 21.79 5.95
CA ASP A 62 16.19 20.37 6.19
C ASP A 62 15.60 19.75 4.91
N SER A 63 16.42 19.70 3.87
CA SER A 63 16.21 18.82 2.73
C SER A 63 16.66 17.42 3.13
N THR A 64 16.09 16.86 4.19
CA THR A 64 15.96 15.41 4.28
C THR A 64 14.91 15.02 3.25
N ALA A 65 15.34 14.77 2.02
CA ALA A 65 14.47 14.15 1.02
C ALA A 65 13.91 12.87 1.66
N SER A 66 12.64 12.94 2.09
CA SER A 66 11.94 11.83 2.73
C SER A 66 12.03 10.65 1.77
N ARG A 67 12.59 9.52 2.25
CA ARG A 67 12.66 8.32 1.43
C ARG A 67 11.23 7.96 1.02
N PRO A 68 10.95 7.75 -0.27
CA PRO A 68 9.60 7.39 -0.68
C PRO A 68 9.22 6.07 0.00
N THR A 69 8.08 6.07 0.67
CA THR A 69 7.54 4.89 1.38
C THR A 69 7.43 3.71 0.41
N PHE A 70 7.94 2.55 0.82
CA PHE A 70 7.82 1.31 0.08
C PHE A 70 6.41 0.74 0.29
N VAL A 71 5.74 0.28 -0.76
CA VAL A 71 4.34 -0.17 -0.66
C VAL A 71 4.23 -1.65 -1.01
N VAL A 72 3.73 -2.43 -0.06
CA VAL A 72 3.37 -3.85 -0.25
C VAL A 72 1.86 -3.96 -0.31
N ALA A 73 1.32 -4.49 -1.41
CA ALA A 73 -0.10 -4.81 -1.54
C ALA A 73 -0.35 -6.29 -1.24
N ILE A 74 -1.27 -6.58 -0.32
CA ILE A 74 -1.76 -7.93 -0.02
C ILE A 74 -3.24 -8.01 -0.42
N ASP A 75 -3.47 -8.54 -1.62
CA ASP A 75 -4.76 -8.69 -2.26
C ASP A 75 -5.26 -10.14 -2.22
N GLY A 76 -6.51 -10.36 -2.56
CA GLY A 76 -7.22 -11.64 -2.46
C GLY A 76 -8.70 -11.41 -2.18
N LYS A 77 -9.51 -12.45 -2.35
CA LYS A 77 -10.95 -12.37 -2.05
C LYS A 77 -11.25 -12.34 -0.55
N SER A 78 -12.47 -11.95 -0.21
CA SER A 78 -13.00 -11.95 1.14
C SER A 78 -12.89 -13.34 1.76
N GLY A 79 -12.39 -13.42 3.00
CA GLY A 79 -12.13 -14.67 3.71
C GLY A 79 -10.79 -15.36 3.41
N ALA A 80 -9.96 -14.84 2.49
CA ALA A 80 -8.71 -15.49 2.10
C ALA A 80 -7.61 -15.52 3.19
N GLY A 81 -7.61 -14.54 4.11
CA GLY A 81 -6.61 -14.44 5.19
C GLY A 81 -5.64 -13.27 5.06
N LYS A 82 -5.93 -12.30 4.18
CA LYS A 82 -5.10 -11.11 3.90
C LYS A 82 -4.73 -10.31 5.14
N THR A 83 -5.70 -9.92 5.98
CA THR A 83 -5.46 -9.16 7.22
C THR A 83 -4.52 -9.91 8.16
N THR A 84 -4.67 -11.23 8.28
CA THR A 84 -3.78 -12.05 9.11
C THR A 84 -2.36 -12.08 8.56
N LEU A 85 -2.19 -12.19 7.25
CA LEU A 85 -0.87 -12.12 6.61
C LEU A 85 -0.23 -10.73 6.77
N ALA A 86 -1.01 -9.66 6.58
CA ALA A 86 -0.56 -8.28 6.74
C ALA A 86 -0.05 -8.00 8.15
N GLY A 87 -0.80 -8.40 9.20
CA GLY A 87 -0.36 -8.22 10.58
C GLY A 87 0.88 -9.04 10.95
N LYS A 88 1.05 -10.23 10.38
CA LYS A 88 2.29 -11.02 10.55
C LYS A 88 3.48 -10.35 9.88
N LEU A 89 3.30 -9.88 8.64
CA LEU A 89 4.35 -9.18 7.90
C LEU A 89 4.77 -7.87 8.59
N GLU A 90 3.80 -7.06 9.02
CA GLU A 90 4.04 -5.82 9.78
C GLU A 90 4.86 -6.11 11.03
N LYS A 91 4.47 -7.12 11.81
CA LYS A 91 5.20 -7.55 13.00
C LYS A 91 6.65 -7.94 12.68
N GLU A 92 6.86 -8.79 11.68
CA GLU A 92 8.22 -9.23 11.33
C GLU A 92 9.11 -8.09 10.80
N LEU A 93 8.54 -7.11 10.08
CA LEU A 93 9.28 -5.92 9.64
C LEU A 93 9.69 -5.06 10.84
N CYS A 94 8.77 -4.81 11.76
CA CYS A 94 9.04 -4.05 12.98
C CYS A 94 10.08 -4.73 13.88
N GLU A 95 10.05 -6.07 13.99
CA GLU A 95 11.05 -6.85 14.75
C GLU A 95 12.47 -6.73 14.16
N GLU A 96 12.59 -6.49 12.85
CA GLU A 96 13.86 -6.22 12.15
C GLU A 96 14.24 -4.72 12.17
N GLY A 97 13.48 -3.89 12.89
CA GLY A 97 13.74 -2.45 13.01
C GLY A 97 13.30 -1.61 11.81
N ILE A 98 12.43 -2.15 10.95
CA ILE A 98 11.84 -1.41 9.81
C ILE A 98 10.52 -0.78 10.26
N ALA A 99 10.37 0.53 10.12
CA ALA A 99 9.11 1.19 10.46
C ALA A 99 8.03 0.76 9.44
N ALA A 100 7.01 0.04 9.90
CA ALA A 100 5.93 -0.45 9.07
C ALA A 100 4.56 -0.07 9.64
N ALA A 101 3.58 0.04 8.76
CA ALA A 101 2.17 0.19 9.11
C ALA A 101 1.28 -0.56 8.13
N ALA A 102 0.23 -1.23 8.62
CA ALA A 102 -0.81 -1.83 7.79
C ALA A 102 -2.10 -0.98 7.75
N ILE A 103 -2.71 -0.86 6.58
CA ILE A 103 -4.04 -0.26 6.40
C ILE A 103 -4.94 -1.18 5.57
N GLU A 104 -6.24 -1.20 5.89
CA GLU A 104 -7.23 -2.00 5.17
C GLU A 104 -7.96 -1.14 4.13
N VAL A 105 -8.04 -1.62 2.88
CA VAL A 105 -8.79 -0.98 1.79
C VAL A 105 -10.23 -0.72 2.24
N GLU A 106 -10.86 -1.72 2.85
CA GLU A 106 -12.25 -1.72 3.30
C GLU A 106 -12.55 -0.63 4.35
N SER A 107 -11.53 -0.07 5.02
CA SER A 107 -11.70 1.10 5.89
C SER A 107 -12.07 2.38 5.13
N PHE A 108 -11.88 2.39 3.81
CA PHE A 108 -12.08 3.56 2.94
C PHE A 108 -13.10 3.30 1.83
N ILE A 109 -13.92 2.25 1.96
CA ILE A 109 -14.96 1.89 1.00
C ILE A 109 -16.33 2.33 1.51
N GLY A 110 -17.03 3.15 0.73
CA GLY A 110 -18.35 3.70 1.05
C GLY A 110 -19.47 2.67 0.95
N GLY A 111 -19.54 1.75 1.90
CA GLY A 111 -20.60 0.75 1.99
C GLY A 111 -20.48 -0.38 0.97
N TRP A 112 -21.48 -1.25 0.97
CA TRP A 112 -21.39 -2.54 0.29
C TRP A 112 -21.31 -2.49 -1.25
N ASN A 113 -21.66 -1.38 -1.89
CA ASN A 113 -21.59 -1.19 -3.35
C ASN A 113 -20.40 -0.32 -3.79
N GLY A 114 -19.52 0.05 -2.85
CA GLY A 114 -18.51 1.07 -3.08
C GLY A 114 -17.15 0.55 -3.50
N LEU A 115 -16.94 -0.75 -3.71
CA LEU A 115 -15.60 -1.32 -3.83
C LEU A 115 -14.83 -0.76 -5.02
N ILE A 116 -15.46 -0.68 -6.20
CA ILE A 116 -14.83 -0.21 -7.43
C ILE A 116 -14.41 1.27 -7.29
N ASP A 117 -15.35 2.16 -6.93
CA ASP A 117 -15.05 3.58 -6.74
C ASP A 117 -14.07 3.82 -5.58
N GLY A 118 -14.17 2.98 -4.55
CA GLY A 118 -13.36 3.10 -3.35
C GLY A 118 -11.89 2.73 -3.57
N VAL A 119 -11.57 1.74 -4.40
CA VAL A 119 -10.15 1.47 -4.73
C VAL A 119 -9.52 2.60 -5.55
N GLU A 120 -10.27 3.26 -6.43
CA GLU A 120 -9.80 4.46 -7.15
C GLU A 120 -9.55 5.63 -6.20
N ALA A 121 -10.42 5.80 -5.20
CA ALA A 121 -10.24 6.78 -4.14
C ALA A 121 -9.02 6.45 -3.25
N VAL A 122 -8.79 5.18 -2.91
CA VAL A 122 -7.59 4.74 -2.17
C VAL A 122 -6.32 5.07 -2.96
N ALA A 123 -6.29 4.77 -4.26
CA ALA A 123 -5.15 5.08 -5.11
C ALA A 123 -4.82 6.57 -5.13
N SER A 124 -5.81 7.41 -5.47
CA SER A 124 -5.62 8.87 -5.65
C SER A 124 -5.51 9.66 -4.35
N ARG A 125 -6.23 9.27 -3.29
CA ARG A 125 -6.30 10.05 -2.04
C ARG A 125 -5.39 9.53 -0.94
N ILE A 126 -4.89 8.30 -1.06
CA ILE A 126 -4.03 7.69 -0.04
C ILE A 126 -2.66 7.33 -0.63
N LEU A 127 -2.61 6.43 -1.63
CA LEU A 127 -1.33 5.92 -2.12
C LEU A 127 -0.48 7.00 -2.79
N GLU A 128 -1.06 7.81 -3.67
CA GLU A 128 -0.34 8.92 -4.31
C GLU A 128 0.20 9.94 -3.28
N PRO A 129 -0.59 10.45 -2.32
CA PRO A 129 -0.08 11.31 -1.25
C PRO A 129 0.98 10.66 -0.36
N VAL A 130 0.83 9.38 0.01
CA VAL A 130 1.85 8.67 0.79
C VAL A 130 3.16 8.59 0.00
N ARG A 131 3.11 8.26 -1.29
CA ARG A 131 4.31 8.17 -2.13
C ARG A 131 5.02 9.52 -2.29
N SER A 132 4.27 10.61 -2.40
CA SER A 132 4.82 11.95 -2.65
C SER A 132 5.21 12.72 -1.38
N ARG A 133 4.49 12.52 -0.27
CA ARG A 133 4.59 13.34 0.96
C ARG A 133 4.84 12.52 2.23
N GLY A 134 4.86 11.18 2.13
CA GLY A 134 5.01 10.28 3.28
C GLY A 134 3.74 10.17 4.14
N SER A 135 2.65 10.86 3.79
CA SER A 135 1.36 10.72 4.45
C SER A 135 0.16 11.19 3.64
N ALA A 136 -1.02 10.70 4.00
CA ALA A 136 -2.32 11.15 3.53
C ALA A 136 -3.26 11.46 4.70
N THR A 137 -4.39 12.09 4.40
CA THR A 137 -5.54 12.20 5.30
C THR A 137 -6.78 11.73 4.54
N ALA A 138 -7.56 10.82 5.12
CA ALA A 138 -8.78 10.32 4.51
C ALA A 138 -9.85 10.00 5.57
N ARG A 139 -11.11 10.11 5.19
CA ARG A 139 -12.25 9.67 6.02
C ARG A 139 -12.35 8.16 6.01
N THR A 140 -12.65 7.56 7.16
CA THR A 140 -12.96 6.13 7.25
C THR A 140 -14.44 5.86 7.14
N TRP A 141 -14.81 4.66 6.71
CA TRP A 141 -16.19 4.19 6.68
C TRP A 141 -16.50 3.35 7.92
N ASP A 142 -17.53 3.74 8.68
CA ASP A 142 -18.06 2.92 9.77
C ASP A 142 -19.12 1.96 9.21
N TRP A 143 -18.73 0.68 9.10
CA TRP A 143 -19.59 -0.39 8.60
C TRP A 143 -20.80 -0.67 9.48
N ASN A 144 -20.73 -0.42 10.79
CA ASN A 144 -21.85 -0.63 11.71
C ASN A 144 -22.89 0.48 11.58
N ARG A 145 -22.43 1.72 11.37
CA ARG A 145 -23.30 2.89 11.19
C ARG A 145 -23.73 3.11 9.75
N GLY A 146 -23.06 2.49 8.79
CA GLY A 146 -23.30 2.72 7.37
C GLY A 146 -23.05 4.18 6.96
N ALA A 147 -22.01 4.80 7.52
CA ALA A 147 -21.71 6.21 7.31
C ALA A 147 -20.21 6.50 7.36
N TRP A 148 -19.80 7.56 6.66
CA TRP A 148 -18.45 8.09 6.77
C TRP A 148 -18.21 8.70 8.16
N ALA A 149 -17.10 8.31 8.78
CA ALA A 149 -16.62 8.80 10.07
C ALA A 149 -15.61 9.96 9.88
N ASP A 150 -14.81 10.19 10.92
CA ASP A 150 -13.79 11.24 10.98
C ASP A 150 -12.61 10.95 10.05
N GLU A 151 -11.85 12.00 9.74
CA GLU A 151 -10.60 11.89 9.01
C GLU A 151 -9.48 11.33 9.89
N VAL A 152 -8.68 10.43 9.32
CA VAL A 152 -7.49 9.87 9.94
C VAL A 152 -6.25 10.17 9.11
N ARG A 153 -5.11 10.38 9.77
CA ARG A 153 -3.80 10.43 9.13
C ARG A 153 -3.36 9.02 8.74
N ILE A 154 -2.74 8.88 7.57
CA ILE A 154 -2.23 7.62 7.06
C ILE A 154 -0.76 7.80 6.66
N PRO A 155 0.19 7.01 7.18
CA PRO A 155 0.01 6.12 8.34
C PRO A 155 -0.27 6.90 9.63
N GLN A 156 -1.02 6.30 10.55
CA GLN A 156 -1.39 6.95 11.83
C GLN A 156 -0.17 7.22 12.71
N SER A 157 0.86 6.38 12.63
CA SER A 157 2.11 6.49 13.37
C SER A 157 3.08 7.55 12.84
N GLY A 158 2.76 8.22 11.72
CA GLY A 158 3.68 9.09 11.00
C GLY A 158 4.26 8.41 9.76
N PRO A 159 5.24 9.03 9.07
CA PRO A 159 5.92 8.42 7.94
C PRO A 159 6.56 7.07 8.32
N VAL A 160 6.46 6.09 7.41
CA VAL A 160 7.00 4.74 7.59
C VAL A 160 7.88 4.34 6.40
N ASP A 161 8.78 3.39 6.64
CA ASP A 161 9.61 2.79 5.59
C ASP A 161 8.76 1.89 4.67
N VAL A 162 7.79 1.17 5.24
CA VAL A 162 6.90 0.24 4.53
C VAL A 162 5.43 0.47 4.90
N LEU A 163 4.60 0.77 3.91
CA LEU A 163 3.15 0.74 4.03
C LEU A 163 2.61 -0.57 3.44
N ILE A 164 1.87 -1.33 4.24
CA ILE A 164 1.17 -2.54 3.80
C ILE A 164 -0.29 -2.15 3.53
N LEU A 165 -0.69 -2.17 2.26
CA LEU A 165 -2.09 -2.06 1.87
C LEU A 165 -2.67 -3.47 1.78
N THR A 166 -3.67 -3.79 2.60
CA THR A 166 -4.34 -5.10 2.57
C THR A 166 -5.82 -4.92 2.28
N GLY A 167 -6.44 -5.83 1.55
CA GLY A 167 -7.87 -5.74 1.23
C GLY A 167 -8.19 -6.13 -0.20
N CYS A 168 -9.48 -6.22 -0.49
CA CYS A 168 -9.97 -6.54 -1.83
C CYS A 168 -9.60 -5.41 -2.79
N GLY A 169 -8.80 -5.70 -3.81
CA GLY A 169 -8.35 -4.71 -4.77
C GLY A 169 -7.13 -3.90 -4.32
N ALA A 170 -6.42 -4.33 -3.28
CA ALA A 170 -5.17 -3.70 -2.86
C ALA A 170 -4.10 -3.68 -3.98
N ALA A 171 -4.15 -4.63 -4.91
CA ALA A 171 -3.28 -4.70 -6.09
C ALA A 171 -4.05 -4.51 -7.41
N SER A 172 -5.27 -3.95 -7.36
CA SER A 172 -6.06 -3.61 -8.55
C SER A 172 -5.35 -2.59 -9.43
N ALA A 173 -5.79 -2.45 -10.68
CA ALA A 173 -5.16 -1.57 -11.67
C ALA A 173 -5.01 -0.11 -11.19
N PRO A 174 -5.98 0.52 -10.48
CA PRO A 174 -5.79 1.85 -9.89
C PRO A 174 -4.65 1.92 -8.87
N CYS A 175 -4.50 0.88 -8.03
CA CYS A 175 -3.48 0.84 -6.98
C CYS A 175 -2.09 0.47 -7.51
N ARG A 176 -2.01 -0.38 -8.53
CA ARG A 176 -0.77 -1.01 -9.03
C ARG A 176 0.39 -0.02 -9.30
N PRO A 177 0.19 1.19 -9.87
CA PRO A 177 1.27 2.16 -10.09
C PRO A 177 2.01 2.59 -8.83
N PHE A 178 1.38 2.44 -7.66
CA PHE A 178 1.94 2.81 -6.37
C PHE A 178 2.45 1.61 -5.57
N VAL A 179 2.46 0.40 -6.13
CA VAL A 179 2.81 -0.85 -5.42
C VAL A 179 4.18 -1.37 -5.87
N ASP A 180 5.09 -1.60 -4.91
CA ASP A 180 6.43 -2.14 -5.17
C ASP A 180 6.46 -3.68 -5.14
N VAL A 181 5.64 -4.29 -4.28
CA VAL A 181 5.46 -5.75 -4.18
C VAL A 181 3.97 -6.04 -4.07
N SER A 182 3.48 -6.90 -4.96
CA SER A 182 2.09 -7.35 -5.01
C SER A 182 1.98 -8.83 -4.63
N VAL A 183 1.08 -9.11 -3.69
CA VAL A 183 0.83 -10.44 -3.15
C VAL A 183 -0.64 -10.79 -3.37
N TRP A 184 -0.91 -11.96 -3.93
CA TRP A 184 -2.26 -12.51 -4.03
C TRP A 184 -2.41 -13.68 -3.06
N VAL A 185 -3.38 -13.59 -2.15
CA VAL A 185 -3.75 -14.67 -1.23
C VAL A 185 -4.88 -15.48 -1.84
N GLU A 186 -4.58 -16.71 -2.22
CA GLU A 186 -5.49 -17.63 -2.86
C GLU A 186 -6.14 -18.56 -1.82
N LEU A 187 -7.46 -18.68 -1.90
CA LEU A 187 -8.22 -19.67 -1.14
C LEU A 187 -9.53 -19.97 -1.86
N ASP A 188 -9.92 -21.24 -1.91
CA ASP A 188 -11.17 -21.66 -2.53
C ASP A 188 -12.39 -21.03 -1.83
N GLU A 189 -13.48 -20.88 -2.58
CA GLU A 189 -14.68 -20.18 -2.11
C GLU A 189 -15.33 -20.85 -0.90
N GLU A 190 -15.38 -22.18 -0.86
CA GLU A 190 -16.00 -22.93 0.22
C GLU A 190 -15.31 -22.61 1.55
N ARG A 191 -13.98 -22.73 1.60
CA ARG A 191 -13.18 -22.38 2.79
C ARG A 191 -13.28 -20.90 3.14
N ARG A 192 -13.32 -19.99 2.15
CA ARG A 192 -13.50 -18.56 2.39
C ARG A 192 -14.86 -18.27 3.05
N ARG A 193 -15.94 -18.85 2.54
CA ARG A 193 -17.30 -18.72 3.10
C ARG A 193 -17.37 -19.26 4.52
N GLU A 194 -16.81 -20.44 4.77
CA GLU A 194 -16.75 -21.02 6.12
C GLU A 194 -16.01 -20.12 7.12
N ARG A 195 -14.91 -19.49 6.70
CA ARG A 195 -14.16 -18.56 7.55
C ARG A 195 -14.95 -17.29 7.87
N VAL A 196 -15.64 -16.72 6.89
CA VAL A 196 -16.50 -15.54 7.09
C VAL A 196 -17.69 -15.90 7.99
N ALA A 197 -18.38 -17.02 7.70
CA ALA A 197 -19.51 -17.49 8.50
C ALA A 197 -19.15 -17.71 9.97
N ARG A 198 -17.96 -18.23 10.25
CA ARG A 198 -17.45 -18.44 11.62
C ARG A 198 -17.13 -17.14 12.35
N ARG A 199 -16.72 -16.10 11.62
CA ARG A 199 -16.31 -14.80 12.19
C ARG A 199 -17.51 -13.88 12.43
N GLU A 200 -18.42 -13.82 11.46
CA GLU A 200 -19.46 -12.78 11.35
C GLU A 200 -20.89 -13.35 11.29
N GLY A 201 -21.04 -14.67 11.22
CA GLY A 201 -22.32 -15.31 10.88
C GLY A 201 -22.54 -15.38 9.37
N ASP A 202 -23.70 -15.92 8.96
CA ASP A 202 -24.03 -16.06 7.54
C ASP A 202 -24.07 -14.69 6.83
N PRO A 203 -23.17 -14.43 5.85
CA PRO A 203 -23.16 -13.16 5.11
C PRO A 203 -24.40 -12.99 4.21
N GLY A 204 -25.14 -14.06 3.95
CA GLY A 204 -26.37 -14.04 3.15
C GLY A 204 -26.17 -13.38 1.79
N ARG A 205 -27.07 -12.47 1.42
CA ARG A 205 -27.02 -11.77 0.12
C ARG A 205 -25.77 -10.90 -0.08
N TRP A 206 -25.15 -10.44 1.02
CA TRP A 206 -24.00 -9.54 0.94
C TRP A 206 -22.77 -10.24 0.37
N TRP A 207 -22.68 -11.56 0.53
CA TRP A 207 -21.60 -12.36 -0.08
C TRP A 207 -21.56 -12.21 -1.60
N LEU A 208 -22.69 -12.45 -2.27
CA LEU A 208 -22.75 -12.44 -3.73
C LEU A 208 -22.49 -11.03 -4.27
N MET A 209 -23.07 -10.03 -3.63
CA MET A 209 -22.94 -8.63 -4.05
C MET A 209 -21.51 -8.09 -3.90
N TRP A 210 -20.80 -8.52 -2.85
CA TRP A 210 -19.39 -8.17 -2.68
C TRP A 210 -18.50 -8.95 -3.65
N ALA A 211 -18.74 -10.25 -3.80
CA ALA A 211 -17.99 -11.10 -4.72
C ALA A 211 -18.08 -10.64 -6.18
N GLU A 212 -19.25 -10.15 -6.61
CA GLU A 212 -19.42 -9.57 -7.95
C GLU A 212 -18.48 -8.38 -8.17
N GLN A 213 -18.36 -7.48 -7.20
CA GLN A 213 -17.42 -6.36 -7.30
C GLN A 213 -15.96 -6.83 -7.27
N GLU A 214 -15.62 -7.82 -6.43
CA GLU A 214 -14.27 -8.42 -6.41
C GLU A 214 -13.87 -8.97 -7.79
N ASP A 215 -14.82 -9.55 -8.54
CA ASP A 215 -14.60 -10.10 -9.87
C ASP A 215 -14.52 -9.02 -10.96
N LEU A 216 -15.20 -7.89 -10.77
CA LEU A 216 -15.19 -6.77 -11.71
C LEU A 216 -13.96 -5.85 -11.55
N LEU A 217 -13.21 -5.96 -10.46
CA LEU A 217 -12.04 -5.13 -10.24
C LEU A 217 -10.98 -5.36 -11.34
N PRO A 218 -10.56 -4.31 -12.06
CA PRO A 218 -9.54 -4.45 -13.09
C PRO A 218 -8.20 -4.84 -12.45
N ARG A 219 -7.53 -5.84 -13.03
CA ARG A 219 -6.18 -6.25 -12.61
C ARG A 219 -5.14 -5.67 -13.55
N SER A 220 -3.94 -5.40 -13.03
CA SER A 220 -2.80 -4.96 -13.81
C SER A 220 -1.63 -5.91 -13.59
N GLY A 221 -1.45 -6.80 -14.57
CA GLY A 221 -0.44 -7.83 -14.58
C GLY A 221 -0.60 -8.94 -13.54
N ALA A 222 0.36 -9.86 -13.53
CA ALA A 222 0.47 -10.91 -12.53
C ALA A 222 1.00 -10.37 -11.19
N PRO A 223 0.58 -10.95 -10.04
CA PRO A 223 1.19 -10.62 -8.76
C PRO A 223 2.64 -11.10 -8.71
N ASP A 224 3.46 -10.49 -7.87
CA ASP A 224 4.84 -10.94 -7.65
C ASP A 224 4.88 -12.26 -6.87
N VAL A 225 3.93 -12.41 -5.92
CA VAL A 225 3.81 -13.56 -5.04
C VAL A 225 2.37 -14.06 -4.98
N VAL A 226 2.18 -15.37 -5.06
CA VAL A 226 0.92 -16.05 -4.77
C VAL A 226 1.09 -16.88 -3.49
N VAL A 227 0.26 -16.61 -2.50
CA VAL A 227 0.18 -17.38 -1.25
C VAL A 227 -0.97 -18.36 -1.37
N ALA A 228 -0.67 -19.66 -1.31
CA ALA A 228 -1.66 -20.73 -1.45
C ALA A 228 -1.27 -21.95 -0.60
N ASP A 229 -2.26 -22.68 -0.10
CA ASP A 229 -2.11 -23.98 0.58
C ASP A 229 -2.94 -25.06 -0.12
#